data_AF-A0A522R9K8-F1
#
_entry.id   AF-A0A522R9K8-F1
#
_cell.length_a   1.000
_cell.length_b   1.000
_cell.length_c   1.000
_cell.angle_alpha   90.00
_cell.angle_beta   90.00
_cell.angle_gamma   90.00
#
_symmetry.space_group_name_H-M   'P 1'
#
loop_
_entity.id
_entity.type
_entity.pdbx_description
1 polymer ?
#
loop_
_entity_poly.entity_id
_entity_poly.type
_entity_poly.pdbx_seq_one_letter_code
_entity_poly.pdbx_strand_id
1 'polypeptide(L)'
;DDGIKVEVLGTHFNVDAYNDEPTAKVTLLKGKIRVSRLTTGSAASFRLRSTNGSETSQILEPGQQAQVKRGGNIKVINNTDINEAVAWKNDLFWFNDSNIQEVMRELSRWYNVDVVIKGNIIKHFTGSIPRDVNVSKVFEILQSTGGIHFEIQDGKIIVSP
;
A
#
# COMPACT_ATOMS: atom_id res chain seq x y z
N ASP A 1 -2.03 -13.67 13.03
CA ASP A 1 -2.49 -12.31 12.72
C ASP A 1 -1.38 -11.31 12.98
N ASP A 2 -0.79 -10.77 11.93
CA ASP A 2 0.31 -9.80 12.01
C ASP A 2 -0.30 -8.39 12.13
N GLY A 3 -0.37 -7.87 13.36
CA GLY A 3 -0.94 -6.55 13.65
C GLY A 3 0.12 -5.45 13.78
N ILE A 4 -0.14 -4.27 13.22
CA ILE A 4 0.70 -3.07 13.38
C ILE A 4 0.04 -2.14 14.40
N LYS A 5 0.81 -1.71 15.40
CA LYS A 5 0.39 -0.71 16.38
C LYS A 5 1.06 0.63 16.08
N VAL A 6 0.27 1.69 15.95
CA VAL A 6 0.75 3.07 15.77
C VAL A 6 0.17 3.97 16.86
N GLU A 7 1.02 4.73 17.57
CA GLU A 7 0.65 5.65 18.65
C GLU A 7 1.11 7.08 18.31
N VAL A 8 0.22 8.07 18.44
CA VAL A 8 0.46 9.45 17.99
C VAL A 8 -0.17 10.50 18.91
N LEU A 9 0.55 11.60 19.16
CA LEU A 9 0.08 12.75 19.98
C LEU A 9 -0.18 14.03 19.15
N GLY A 10 0.09 13.98 17.84
CA GLY A 10 0.03 15.12 16.93
C GLY A 10 0.81 14.85 15.64
N THR A 11 0.51 13.74 14.96
CA THR A 11 1.24 13.31 13.76
C THR A 11 0.28 12.91 12.66
N HIS A 12 0.62 13.22 11.41
CA HIS A 12 -0.10 12.74 10.24
C HIS A 12 0.73 11.62 9.63
N PHE A 13 0.15 10.44 9.44
CA PHE A 13 0.83 9.26 8.91
C PHE A 13 -0.17 8.42 8.09
N ASN A 14 0.36 7.57 7.22
CA ASN A 14 -0.38 6.60 6.44
C ASN A 14 0.06 5.18 6.82
N VAL A 15 -0.88 4.23 6.88
CA VAL A 15 -0.60 2.81 7.12
C VAL A 15 -1.27 2.00 6.03
N ASP A 16 -0.49 1.17 5.36
CA ASP A 16 -0.91 0.19 4.36
C ASP A 16 -0.42 -1.19 4.82
N ALA A 17 -1.33 -2.03 5.30
CA ALA A 17 -0.97 -3.28 6.00
C ALA A 17 -1.94 -4.42 5.67
N TYR A 18 -2.36 -4.51 4.41
CA TYR A 18 -3.25 -5.57 3.98
C TYR A 18 -2.52 -6.92 3.87
N ASN A 19 -3.24 -8.01 4.19
CA ASN A 19 -2.67 -9.37 4.24
C ASN A 19 -2.20 -9.91 2.89
N ASP A 20 -2.72 -9.35 1.80
CA ASP A 20 -2.39 -9.66 0.41
C ASP A 20 -1.25 -8.78 -0.15
N GLU A 21 -0.67 -7.87 0.65
CA GLU A 21 0.58 -7.18 0.32
C GLU A 21 1.80 -7.97 0.84
N PRO A 22 2.92 -8.01 0.08
CA PRO A 22 4.15 -8.67 0.54
C PRO A 22 4.84 -7.90 1.68
N THR A 23 4.53 -6.62 1.82
CA THR A 23 5.08 -5.73 2.85
C THR A 23 4.01 -4.81 3.38
N ALA A 24 3.95 -4.67 4.69
CA ALA A 24 3.26 -3.55 5.29
C ALA A 24 4.11 -2.29 5.20
N LYS A 25 3.48 -1.15 4.93
CA LYS A 25 4.11 0.16 4.77
C LYS A 25 3.52 1.15 5.77
N VAL A 26 4.37 1.96 6.39
CA VAL A 26 3.97 3.08 7.24
C VAL A 26 4.72 4.32 6.79
N THR A 27 4.02 5.32 6.27
CA THR A 27 4.62 6.59 5.79
C THR A 27 4.32 7.71 6.78
N LEU A 28 5.33 8.46 7.21
CA LEU A 28 5.13 9.62 8.09
C LEU A 28 5.04 10.92 7.26
N LEU A 29 3.98 11.69 7.48
CA LEU A 29 3.69 12.95 6.77
C LEU A 29 4.07 14.17 7.61
N LYS A 30 3.80 14.13 8.91
CA LYS A 30 4.12 15.21 9.85
C LYS A 30 4.25 14.66 11.27
N GLY A 31 5.18 15.20 12.05
CA GLY A 31 5.40 14.81 13.45
C GLY A 31 6.52 13.78 13.59
N LYS A 32 6.39 12.82 14.51
CA LYS A 32 7.39 11.76 14.74
C LYS A 32 6.68 10.50 15.22
N ILE A 33 6.93 9.37 14.57
CA ILE A 33 6.36 8.07 14.95
C ILE A 33 7.47 7.04 15.17
N ARG A 34 7.21 6.08 16.06
CA ARG A 34 8.03 4.88 16.23
C ARG A 34 7.25 3.70 15.67
N VAL A 35 7.87 2.95 14.77
CA VAL A 35 7.34 1.69 14.25
C VAL A 35 8.09 0.56 14.95
N SER A 36 7.36 -0.36 15.58
CA SER A 36 7.91 -1.53 16.26
C SER A 36 7.22 -2.79 15.79
N ARG A 37 7.98 -3.86 15.59
CA ARG A 37 7.42 -5.18 15.35
C ARG A 37 6.95 -5.80 16.67
N LEU A 38 5.68 -6.22 16.73
CA LEU A 38 5.19 -7.05 17.82
C LEU A 38 5.54 -8.51 17.50
N THR A 39 6.45 -9.12 18.26
CA THR A 39 6.57 -10.57 18.28
C THR A 39 5.51 -11.15 19.21
N THR A 40 4.88 -12.25 18.81
CA THR A 40 3.87 -12.94 19.63
C THR A 40 4.45 -13.25 21.01
N GLY A 41 3.95 -12.57 22.05
CA GLY A 41 4.42 -12.66 23.43
C GLY A 41 4.41 -11.32 24.19
N SER A 42 4.53 -10.18 23.51
CA SER A 42 4.54 -8.85 24.14
C SER A 42 3.12 -8.26 24.18
N ALA A 43 2.31 -8.70 25.14
CA ALA A 43 1.05 -8.04 25.46
C ALA A 43 1.31 -6.76 26.29
N ALA A 44 0.76 -5.66 25.79
CA ALA A 44 0.33 -4.47 26.52
C ALA A 44 1.39 -3.50 27.12
N SER A 45 1.32 -2.29 26.56
CA SER A 45 1.32 -0.99 27.24
C SER A 45 2.64 -0.37 27.77
N PHE A 46 2.93 0.78 27.15
CA PHE A 46 3.30 2.04 27.81
C PHE A 46 4.55 2.07 28.68
N ARG A 47 5.75 1.91 28.10
CA ARG A 47 6.96 2.60 28.60
C ARG A 47 7.90 2.96 27.46
N LEU A 48 8.35 4.22 27.44
CA LEU A 48 9.64 4.62 26.87
C LEU A 48 10.74 3.89 27.65
N ARG A 49 11.05 2.66 27.26
CA ARG A 49 12.25 1.98 27.72
C ARG A 49 12.62 0.89 26.72
N SER A 50 13.66 1.18 25.95
CA SER A 50 14.49 0.16 25.33
C SER A 50 15.02 -0.73 26.46
N THR A 51 14.61 -1.99 26.49
CA THR A 51 15.22 -3.02 27.33
C THR A 51 15.30 -4.31 26.52
N ASN A 52 16.48 -4.57 25.97
CA ASN A 52 17.11 -5.87 25.77
C ASN A 52 16.17 -7.06 25.45
N GLY A 53 15.67 -7.10 24.22
CA GLY A 53 15.03 -8.29 23.66
C GLY A 53 14.43 -8.04 22.29
N SER A 54 15.24 -8.20 21.23
CA SER A 54 14.89 -8.34 19.79
C SER A 54 13.69 -7.56 19.21
N GLU A 55 13.25 -6.47 19.83
CA GLU A 55 12.25 -5.56 19.26
C GLU A 55 12.98 -4.58 18.35
N THR A 56 13.08 -4.92 17.07
CA THR A 56 13.52 -3.97 16.06
C THR A 56 12.48 -2.86 15.96
N SER A 57 12.83 -1.70 16.51
CA SER A 57 12.03 -0.48 16.39
C SER A 57 12.79 0.56 15.60
N GLN A 58 12.09 1.34 14.79
CA GLN A 58 12.64 2.43 13.98
C GLN A 58 11.82 3.69 14.24
N ILE A 59 12.51 4.83 14.35
CA ILE A 59 11.87 6.15 14.44
C ILE A 59 11.83 6.69 13.02
N LEU A 60 10.65 7.13 12.58
CA LEU A 60 10.49 7.80 11.30
C LEU A 60 10.46 9.32 11.48
N GLU A 61 11.05 10.00 10.50
CA GLU A 61 10.97 11.42 10.24
C GLU A 61 9.99 11.70 9.08
N PRO A 62 9.39 12.89 9.00
CA PRO A 62 8.50 13.24 7.90
C PRO A 62 9.14 12.99 6.52
N GLY A 63 8.40 12.34 5.62
CA GLY A 63 8.89 11.92 4.29
C GLY A 63 9.59 10.55 4.26
N GLN A 64 9.68 9.86 5.40
CA GLN A 64 10.17 8.48 5.45
C GLN A 64 9.02 7.47 5.47
N GLN A 65 9.29 6.28 4.90
CA GLN A 65 8.41 5.12 4.96
C GLN A 65 9.13 3.92 5.57
N ALA A 66 8.52 3.30 6.58
CA ALA A 66 8.92 1.97 7.03
C ALA A 66 8.23 0.91 6.17
N GLN A 67 8.98 -0.05 5.66
CA GLN A 67 8.49 -1.26 5.03
C GLN A 67 8.82 -2.47 5.88
N VAL A 68 7.82 -3.28 6.19
CA VAL A 68 7.93 -4.46 7.04
C VAL A 68 7.51 -5.68 6.24
N LYS A 69 8.46 -6.53 5.88
CA LYS A 69 8.17 -7.84 5.30
C LYS A 69 7.68 -8.79 6.39
N ARG A 70 6.73 -9.66 6.06
CA ARG A 70 6.29 -10.72 6.96
C ARG A 70 7.48 -11.58 7.38
N GLY A 71 7.72 -11.71 8.69
CA GLY A 71 8.89 -12.43 9.21
C GLY A 71 10.23 -11.67 9.15
N GLY A 72 10.33 -10.56 8.41
CA GLY A 72 11.58 -9.82 8.16
C GLY A 72 11.85 -8.62 9.07
N ASN A 73 12.98 -7.94 8.82
CA ASN A 73 13.38 -6.70 9.49
C ASN A 73 12.64 -5.47 8.93
N ILE A 74 12.53 -4.41 9.73
CA ILE A 74 12.02 -3.11 9.28
C ILE A 74 13.06 -2.44 8.37
N LYS A 75 12.68 -2.11 7.13
CA LYS A 75 13.47 -1.29 6.22
C LYS A 75 12.93 0.13 6.21
N VAL A 76 13.77 1.13 6.41
CA VAL A 76 13.40 2.54 6.27
C VAL A 76 13.79 3.02 4.88
N ILE A 77 12.83 3.63 4.18
CA ILE A 77 13.03 4.30 2.90
C ILE A 77 12.94 5.80 3.13
N ASN A 78 13.94 6.53 2.62
CA ASN A 78 13.98 7.99 2.63
C ASN A 78 13.34 8.55 1.36
N ASN A 79 12.84 9.78 1.42
CA ASN A 79 12.23 10.51 0.29
C ASN A 79 11.09 9.72 -0.38
N THR A 80 10.23 9.09 0.42
CA THR A 80 9.04 8.45 -0.11
C THR A 80 8.12 9.52 -0.70
N ASP A 81 7.49 9.20 -1.83
CA ASP A 81 6.47 10.08 -2.41
C ASP A 81 5.29 10.17 -1.45
N ILE A 82 5.27 11.27 -0.71
CA ILE A 82 4.23 11.58 0.27
C ILE A 82 2.87 11.68 -0.42
N ASN A 83 2.83 12.07 -1.70
CA ASN A 83 1.58 12.22 -2.43
C ASN A 83 0.91 10.88 -2.68
N GLU A 84 1.68 9.83 -2.98
CA GLU A 84 1.18 8.45 -3.08
C GLU A 84 0.50 8.01 -1.78
N ALA A 85 1.14 8.27 -0.64
CA ALA A 85 0.64 7.89 0.68
C ALA A 85 -0.64 8.64 1.13
N VAL A 86 -0.95 9.78 0.51
CA VAL A 86 -2.11 10.62 0.84
C VAL A 86 -3.15 10.66 -0.28
N ALA A 87 -2.86 10.13 -1.47
CA ALA A 87 -3.75 10.16 -2.63
C ALA A 87 -5.14 9.60 -2.33
N TRP A 88 -5.23 8.60 -1.45
CA TRP A 88 -6.51 8.04 -0.99
C TRP A 88 -7.39 9.04 -0.23
N LYS A 89 -6.80 10.04 0.47
CA LYS A 89 -7.54 11.13 1.11
C LYS A 89 -7.99 12.21 0.12
N ASN A 90 -7.41 12.23 -1.07
CA ASN A 90 -7.77 13.17 -2.14
C ASN A 90 -8.67 12.50 -3.19
N ASP A 91 -9.24 11.34 -2.88
CA ASP A 91 -10.08 10.55 -3.80
C ASP A 91 -9.41 10.21 -5.13
N LEU A 92 -8.11 9.92 -5.13
CA LEU A 92 -7.35 9.51 -6.33
C LEU A 92 -6.80 8.08 -6.18
N PHE A 93 -6.86 7.31 -7.25
CA PHE A 93 -5.86 6.28 -7.54
C PHE A 93 -4.57 6.98 -7.96
N TRP A 94 -3.44 6.52 -7.44
CA TRP A 94 -2.13 7.08 -7.75
C TRP A 94 -1.18 5.94 -8.10
N PHE A 95 -0.72 5.93 -9.34
CA PHE A 95 0.21 4.94 -9.84
C PHE A 95 1.55 5.62 -10.12
N ASN A 96 2.62 5.03 -9.62
CA ASN A 96 3.98 5.52 -9.80
C ASN A 96 4.87 4.34 -10.18
N ASP A 97 5.08 4.16 -11.48
CA ASP A 97 5.76 2.99 -12.04
C ASP A 97 5.16 1.66 -11.55
N SER A 98 3.83 1.65 -11.34
CA SER A 98 3.13 0.52 -10.73
C SER A 98 2.86 -0.57 -11.77
N ASN A 99 3.17 -1.82 -11.44
CA ASN A 99 2.89 -2.94 -12.33
C ASN A 99 1.39 -3.27 -12.38
N ILE A 100 0.97 -4.04 -13.39
CA ILE A 100 -0.44 -4.39 -13.56
C ILE A 100 -1.04 -5.13 -12.34
N GLN A 101 -0.25 -5.93 -11.63
CA GLN A 101 -0.71 -6.65 -10.45
C GLN A 101 -1.04 -5.71 -9.29
N GLU A 102 -0.24 -4.65 -9.11
CA GLU A 102 -0.48 -3.59 -8.13
C GLU A 102 -1.75 -2.80 -8.49
N VAL A 103 -1.84 -2.34 -9.75
CA VAL A 103 -3.01 -1.58 -10.24
C VAL A 103 -4.29 -2.39 -10.05
N MET A 104 -4.29 -3.67 -10.45
CA MET A 104 -5.49 -4.52 -10.34
C MET A 104 -5.90 -4.81 -8.91
N ARG A 105 -4.93 -4.91 -7.98
CA ARG A 105 -5.22 -5.12 -6.56
C ARG A 105 -5.89 -3.89 -5.94
N GLU A 106 -5.42 -2.69 -6.27
CA GLU A 106 -6.07 -1.45 -5.81
C GLU A 106 -7.49 -1.31 -6.35
N LEU A 107 -7.70 -1.56 -7.65
CA LEU A 107 -9.02 -1.46 -8.27
C LEU A 107 -9.98 -2.54 -7.76
N SER A 108 -9.50 -3.76 -7.58
CA SER A 108 -10.27 -4.87 -7.00
C SER A 108 -10.84 -4.51 -5.63
N ARG A 109 -10.00 -3.93 -4.75
CA ARG A 109 -10.41 -3.49 -3.42
C ARG A 109 -11.42 -2.35 -3.45
N TRP A 110 -11.17 -1.34 -4.28
CA TRP A 110 -12.01 -0.14 -4.32
C TRP A 110 -13.41 -0.42 -4.89
N TYR A 111 -13.47 -1.15 -6.00
CA TYR A 111 -14.73 -1.47 -6.66
C TYR A 111 -15.37 -2.77 -6.16
N ASN A 112 -14.70 -3.49 -5.25
CA ASN A 112 -15.13 -4.79 -4.74
C ASN A 112 -15.41 -5.79 -5.87
N VAL A 113 -14.41 -5.99 -6.72
CA VAL A 113 -14.48 -6.84 -7.93
C VAL A 113 -13.37 -7.87 -7.96
N ASP A 114 -13.68 -9.08 -8.43
CA ASP A 114 -12.69 -10.12 -8.65
C ASP A 114 -11.91 -9.87 -9.95
N VAL A 115 -10.59 -10.00 -9.91
CA VAL A 115 -9.72 -9.81 -11.07
C VAL A 115 -8.90 -11.07 -11.36
N VAL A 116 -8.86 -11.47 -12.63
CA VAL A 116 -8.06 -12.58 -13.13
C VAL A 116 -7.12 -12.07 -14.21
N ILE A 117 -5.81 -12.13 -13.95
CA ILE A 117 -4.78 -11.77 -14.93
C ILE A 117 -4.36 -13.03 -15.69
N LYS A 118 -4.53 -13.01 -17.01
CA LYS A 118 -4.15 -14.08 -17.94
C LYS A 118 -2.88 -13.71 -18.69
N GLY A 119 -1.96 -14.66 -18.82
CA GLY A 119 -0.70 -14.45 -19.54
C GLY A 119 0.31 -13.58 -18.78
N ASN A 120 1.35 -13.15 -19.48
CA ASN A 120 2.40 -12.29 -18.92
C ASN A 120 2.25 -10.88 -19.49
N ILE A 121 1.90 -9.93 -18.64
CA ILE A 121 1.73 -8.52 -19.01
C ILE A 121 2.86 -7.75 -18.32
N ILE A 122 3.89 -7.38 -19.09
CA ILE A 122 5.01 -6.57 -18.60
C ILE A 122 4.68 -5.11 -18.91
N LYS A 123 3.89 -4.49 -18.03
CA LYS A 123 3.47 -3.10 -18.18
C LYS A 123 3.42 -2.38 -16.85
N HIS A 124 3.88 -1.13 -16.88
CA HIS A 124 3.89 -0.22 -15.76
C HIS A 124 3.01 1.00 -16.06
N PHE A 125 2.37 1.52 -15.03
CA PHE A 125 1.45 2.64 -15.09
C PHE A 125 1.94 3.76 -14.19
N THR A 126 1.93 4.98 -14.73
CA THR A 126 2.21 6.21 -13.99
C THR A 126 1.12 7.22 -14.28
N GLY A 127 0.55 7.80 -13.23
CA GLY A 127 -0.52 8.79 -13.35
C GLY A 127 -1.50 8.71 -12.18
N SER A 128 -2.58 9.48 -12.28
CA SER A 128 -3.65 9.47 -11.29
C SER A 128 -5.02 9.42 -11.95
N ILE A 129 -5.97 8.76 -11.29
CA ILE A 129 -7.35 8.60 -11.75
C ILE A 129 -8.28 8.90 -10.57
N PRO A 130 -9.26 9.78 -10.69
CA PRO A 130 -10.24 9.99 -9.64
C PRO A 130 -11.02 8.72 -9.31
N ARG A 131 -11.26 8.48 -8.02
CA ARG A 131 -11.89 7.25 -7.50
C ARG A 131 -13.40 7.20 -7.65
N ASP A 132 -14.02 8.36 -7.88
CA ASP A 132 -15.44 8.52 -8.20
C ASP A 132 -15.78 8.13 -9.65
N VAL A 133 -14.76 7.89 -10.48
CA VAL A 133 -14.91 7.43 -11.85
C VAL A 133 -15.45 5.99 -11.86
N ASN A 134 -16.33 5.68 -12.81
CA ASN A 134 -16.82 4.32 -12.99
C ASN A 134 -15.69 3.37 -13.41
N VAL A 135 -15.68 2.15 -12.88
CA VAL A 135 -14.65 1.14 -13.14
C VAL A 135 -14.44 0.87 -14.65
N SER A 136 -15.50 0.86 -15.46
CA SER A 136 -15.38 0.68 -16.91
C SER A 136 -14.57 1.79 -17.55
N LYS A 137 -14.71 3.02 -17.07
CA LYS A 137 -13.95 4.17 -17.58
C LYS A 137 -12.48 4.11 -17.15
N VAL A 138 -12.21 3.59 -15.95
CA VAL A 138 -10.83 3.30 -15.52
C VAL A 138 -10.18 2.28 -16.45
N PHE A 139 -10.89 1.22 -16.82
CA PHE A 139 -10.37 0.23 -17.77
C PHE A 139 -10.15 0.81 -19.17
N GLU A 140 -11.06 1.65 -19.68
CA GLU A 140 -10.81 2.37 -20.94
C GLU A 140 -9.52 3.20 -20.90
N ILE A 141 -9.27 3.91 -19.80
CA ILE A 141 -8.04 4.70 -19.61
C ILE A 141 -6.81 3.77 -19.63
N LEU A 142 -6.85 2.67 -18.87
CA LEU A 142 -5.73 1.72 -18.85
C LEU A 142 -5.51 1.05 -20.22
N GLN A 143 -6.57 0.67 -20.93
CA GLN A 143 -6.51 0.11 -22.28
C GLN A 143 -5.99 1.08 -23.32
N SER A 144 -6.26 2.38 -23.16
CA SER A 144 -5.78 3.42 -24.09
C SER A 144 -4.25 3.50 -24.15
N THR A 145 -3.56 2.98 -23.14
CA THR A 145 -2.10 2.86 -23.13
C THR A 145 -1.58 1.73 -24.05
N GLY A 146 -2.47 0.87 -24.57
CA GLY A 146 -2.17 -0.24 -25.49
C GLY A 146 -1.66 -1.52 -24.80
N GLY A 147 -1.67 -2.67 -25.51
CA GLY A 147 -1.06 -3.93 -25.03
C GLY A 147 -1.67 -4.50 -23.75
N ILE A 148 -2.92 -4.14 -23.47
CA ILE A 148 -3.73 -4.71 -22.40
C ILE A 148 -5.21 -4.63 -22.78
N HIS A 149 -5.93 -5.69 -22.49
CA HIS A 149 -7.37 -5.82 -22.70
C HIS A 149 -8.08 -6.21 -21.42
N PHE A 150 -9.29 -5.67 -21.25
CA PHE A 150 -10.15 -5.95 -20.11
C PHE A 150 -11.48 -6.49 -20.62
N GLU A 151 -11.97 -7.54 -19.99
CA GLU A 151 -13.25 -8.17 -20.28
C GLU A 151 -13.96 -8.50 -18.97
N ILE A 152 -15.29 -8.37 -18.93
CA ILE A 152 -16.09 -8.81 -17.78
C ILE A 152 -16.70 -10.17 -18.14
N GLN A 153 -16.29 -11.21 -17.42
CA GLN A 153 -16.78 -12.58 -17.61
C GLN A 153 -17.18 -13.18 -16.26
N ASP A 154 -18.43 -13.65 -16.15
CA ASP A 154 -18.97 -14.30 -14.95
C ASP A 154 -18.79 -13.50 -13.65
N GLY A 155 -18.95 -12.17 -13.72
CA GLY A 155 -18.76 -11.26 -12.58
C GLY A 155 -17.31 -11.00 -12.20
N LYS A 156 -16.36 -11.48 -13.01
CA LYS A 156 -14.92 -11.24 -12.85
C LYS A 156 -14.40 -10.35 -13.97
N ILE A 157 -13.39 -9.56 -13.66
CA ILE A 157 -12.62 -8.84 -14.67
C ILE A 157 -11.47 -9.71 -15.11
N ILE A 158 -11.43 -10.03 -16.38
CA ILE A 158 -10.32 -10.71 -17.04
C ILE A 158 -9.40 -9.66 -17.64
N VAL A 159 -8.13 -9.75 -17.31
CA VAL A 159 -7.07 -8.89 -17.85
C VAL A 159 -6.15 -9.75 -18.71
N SER A 160 -5.93 -9.37 -19.96
CA SER A 160 -5.05 -10.09 -20.88
C SER A 160 -4.14 -9.13 -21.67
N PRO A 161 -3.06 -9.62 -22.30
CA PRO A 161 -2.30 -8.83 -23.27
C PRO A 161 -3.18 -8.34 -24.42
#